data_AF-A0A2A3JXK4-F1
#
_entry.id   AF-A0A2A3JXK4-F1
#
_cell.length_a   1.000
_cell.length_b   1.000
_cell.length_c   1.000
_cell.angle_alpha   90.00
_cell.angle_beta   90.00
_cell.angle_gamma   90.00
#
_symmetry.space_group_name_H-M   'P 1'
#
loop_
_entity.id
_entity.type
_entity.pdbx_description
1 polymer ?
#
loop_
_entity_poly.entity_id
_entity_poly.type
_entity_poly.pdbx_seq_one_letter_code
_entity_poly.pdbx_strand_id
1 'polypeptide(L)'
;MLRAATPRPTSEAPDDARGIYGLFDHTGAFRYIGSTSSASETFRKRIHQRHRTGSESTSHYFSRMYNTGRMWRLRNDPATKADGDIAKALRNVFIARHCAAVWVPLPDRADIAGIEAQVIALAPQDMIAWNRRGMDPYEEPTALVDALIEELDLSPFERAALGRQLARSREDVQAAGPRDVASTSGALPKLPDGPFGFFALDVETANHDRASICQVGIACVLPDDRIETWVTLVDPGTDRWVFSGLHGITRDMVVGAPTIGEVLDLLEAGLAGRPVYQHSGFDRSAIRAASATLGRQEPGWNWQNSVTVARAAWPELKGNGGHGLASLKQHLGLRFEHHDSGEDARAAAEVVLRAEGGARAVVEDFDVIDEEDAGNSPRAATNVRSELSSPLADQTPEAETPIRGLVGRSVLTQGNLNNSHFYLRDCISSFPKETLGGGNRASAAARTLTINWGGALPAVTDIDLTKKIFRDRSWVRSFFADNGARAGDIVEISETAPFCYQVTLVRASA
;
A
#
# COMPACT_ATOMS: atom_id res chain seq x y z
N MET A 1 6.67 28.29 -20.17
CA MET A 1 6.03 27.19 -20.91
C MET A 1 4.73 26.74 -20.27
N LEU A 2 4.71 26.27 -19.01
CA LEU A 2 3.46 25.82 -18.35
C LEU A 2 2.32 26.85 -18.35
N ARG A 3 2.62 28.13 -18.08
CA ARG A 3 1.62 29.22 -18.14
C ARG A 3 1.08 29.53 -19.53
N ALA A 4 1.87 29.27 -20.57
CA ALA A 4 1.52 29.58 -21.96
C ALA A 4 0.89 28.39 -22.68
N ALA A 5 0.91 27.20 -22.07
CA ALA A 5 0.31 26.01 -22.63
C ALA A 5 -1.21 26.04 -22.42
N THR A 6 -1.96 25.67 -23.45
CA THR A 6 -3.42 25.55 -23.37
C THR A 6 -3.80 24.38 -22.46
N PRO A 7 -4.62 24.60 -21.40
CA PRO A 7 -5.16 23.51 -20.60
C PRO A 7 -5.98 22.54 -21.45
N ARG A 8 -5.80 21.25 -21.22
CA ARG A 8 -6.44 20.17 -21.97
C ARG A 8 -7.09 19.15 -21.03
N PRO A 9 -8.05 18.36 -21.52
CA PRO A 9 -8.62 17.23 -20.79
C PRO A 9 -7.52 16.29 -20.28
N THR A 10 -7.67 15.80 -19.05
CA THR A 10 -6.69 14.88 -18.44
C THR A 10 -6.53 13.56 -19.22
N SER A 11 -7.55 13.14 -19.98
CA SER A 11 -7.54 11.95 -20.84
C SER A 11 -6.63 12.05 -22.05
N GLU A 12 -6.22 13.26 -22.43
CA GLU A 12 -5.29 13.50 -23.54
C GLU A 12 -3.82 13.48 -23.09
N ALA A 13 -3.56 13.31 -21.79
CA ALA A 13 -2.21 13.18 -21.27
C ALA A 13 -1.50 11.97 -21.94
N PRO A 14 -0.29 12.15 -22.48
CA PRO A 14 0.40 11.12 -23.26
C PRO A 14 0.93 9.98 -22.37
N ASP A 15 0.97 8.79 -22.97
CA ASP A 15 1.45 7.54 -22.34
C ASP A 15 2.94 7.31 -22.49
N ASP A 16 3.60 8.04 -23.37
CA ASP A 16 4.98 7.82 -23.82
C ASP A 16 5.89 9.03 -23.55
N ALA A 17 5.42 9.99 -22.75
CA ALA A 17 6.17 11.21 -22.44
C ALA A 17 6.27 11.52 -20.95
N ARG A 18 7.37 12.17 -20.60
CA ARG A 18 7.77 12.59 -19.25
C ARG A 18 8.13 14.07 -19.22
N GLY A 19 8.18 14.66 -18.04
CA GLY A 19 8.48 16.07 -17.81
C GLY A 19 7.68 16.67 -16.67
N ILE A 20 7.23 17.91 -16.83
CA ILE A 20 6.51 18.68 -15.80
C ILE A 20 5.10 18.98 -16.28
N TYR A 21 4.14 18.97 -15.35
CA TYR A 21 2.75 19.25 -15.61
C TYR A 21 2.15 20.22 -14.59
N GLY A 22 1.04 20.81 -14.98
CA GLY A 22 0.21 21.69 -14.17
C GLY A 22 -1.23 21.20 -14.12
N LEU A 23 -1.91 21.37 -12.99
CA LEU A 23 -3.35 21.07 -12.86
C LEU A 23 -4.15 22.36 -12.67
N PHE A 24 -5.33 22.39 -13.29
CA PHE A 24 -6.28 23.48 -13.25
C PHE A 24 -7.57 23.00 -12.59
N ASP A 25 -8.07 23.77 -11.63
CA ASP A 25 -9.33 23.50 -10.96
C ASP A 25 -10.55 23.81 -11.84
N HIS A 26 -11.75 23.59 -11.31
CA HIS A 26 -13.03 23.80 -11.97
C HIS A 26 -13.32 25.27 -12.33
N THR A 27 -12.57 26.21 -11.75
CA THR A 27 -12.65 27.65 -12.06
C THR A 27 -11.69 28.05 -13.20
N GLY A 28 -10.89 27.10 -13.70
CA GLY A 28 -9.85 27.36 -14.69
C GLY A 28 -8.59 27.97 -14.09
N ALA A 29 -8.42 27.92 -12.77
CA ALA A 29 -7.24 28.45 -12.12
C ALA A 29 -6.17 27.36 -11.97
N PHE A 30 -4.92 27.71 -12.23
CA PHE A 30 -3.77 26.83 -12.04
C PHE A 30 -3.54 26.64 -10.53
N ARG A 31 -3.43 25.39 -10.05
CA ARG A 31 -3.31 25.09 -8.61
C ARG A 31 -2.17 24.19 -8.18
N TYR A 32 -1.62 23.39 -9.10
CA TYR A 32 -0.61 22.39 -8.77
C TYR A 32 0.44 22.27 -9.85
N ILE A 33 1.70 22.17 -9.46
CA ILE A 33 2.83 21.82 -10.32
C ILE A 33 3.35 20.46 -9.89
N GLY A 34 3.50 19.53 -10.84
CA GLY A 34 4.07 18.21 -10.56
C GLY A 34 4.98 17.72 -11.68
N SER A 35 5.66 16.62 -11.43
CA SER A 35 6.56 16.00 -12.40
C SER A 35 6.38 14.48 -12.54
N THR A 36 6.97 13.94 -13.61
CA THR A 36 7.16 12.50 -13.85
C THR A 36 8.64 12.14 -13.72
N SER A 37 9.24 12.49 -12.58
CA SER A 37 10.68 12.34 -12.31
C SER A 37 11.17 10.88 -12.30
N SER A 38 10.29 9.91 -12.05
CA SER A 38 10.59 8.48 -12.18
C SER A 38 10.50 8.01 -13.63
N ALA A 39 11.47 7.19 -14.08
CA ALA A 39 11.50 6.61 -15.43
C ALA A 39 10.31 5.68 -15.73
N SER A 40 9.59 5.24 -14.69
CA SER A 40 8.39 4.39 -14.81
C SER A 40 7.08 5.18 -14.75
N GLU A 41 7.14 6.51 -14.75
CA GLU A 41 5.99 7.40 -14.71
C GLU A 41 5.82 8.14 -16.02
N THR A 42 4.58 8.37 -16.41
CA THR A 42 4.18 9.05 -17.65
C THR A 42 3.15 10.11 -17.29
N PHE A 43 2.91 11.08 -18.18
CA PHE A 43 1.88 12.09 -17.92
C PHE A 43 0.51 11.47 -17.70
N ARG A 44 0.09 10.49 -18.52
CA ARG A 44 -1.19 9.80 -18.30
C ARG A 44 -1.25 9.13 -16.94
N LYS A 45 -0.20 8.41 -16.54
CA LYS A 45 -0.17 7.73 -15.24
C LYS A 45 -0.30 8.70 -14.07
N ARG A 46 0.38 9.86 -14.11
CA ARG A 46 0.30 10.84 -13.03
C ARG A 46 -0.98 11.67 -13.06
N ILE A 47 -1.33 12.24 -14.20
CA ILE A 47 -2.44 13.18 -14.33
C ILE A 47 -3.78 12.43 -14.34
N HIS A 48 -3.93 11.45 -15.24
CA HIS A 48 -5.20 10.78 -15.47
C HIS A 48 -5.45 9.65 -14.46
N GLN A 49 -4.50 8.72 -14.30
CA GLN A 49 -4.73 7.52 -13.50
C GLN A 49 -4.63 7.78 -12.00
N ARG A 50 -3.75 8.69 -11.59
CA ARG A 50 -3.53 9.04 -10.18
C ARG A 50 -4.32 10.25 -9.74
N HIS A 51 -4.05 11.45 -10.27
CA HIS A 51 -4.72 12.65 -9.76
C HIS A 51 -6.23 12.63 -9.96
N ARG A 52 -6.75 12.10 -11.08
CA ARG A 52 -8.21 12.01 -11.35
C ARG A 52 -8.85 10.75 -10.76
N THR A 53 -8.41 9.56 -11.17
CA THR A 53 -9.10 8.28 -10.83
C THR A 53 -8.54 7.54 -9.62
N GLY A 54 -7.48 8.06 -9.03
CA GLY A 54 -6.78 7.44 -7.91
C GLY A 54 -7.56 7.48 -6.61
N SER A 55 -6.90 7.09 -5.53
CA SER A 55 -7.42 7.24 -4.16
C SER A 55 -7.54 8.70 -3.75
N GLU A 56 -8.42 9.00 -2.81
CA GLU A 56 -8.68 10.32 -2.23
C GLU A 56 -7.57 10.78 -1.26
N SER A 57 -6.43 10.09 -1.28
CA SER A 57 -5.22 10.39 -0.50
C SER A 57 -4.60 11.73 -0.87
N THR A 58 -3.79 12.27 0.03
CA THR A 58 -3.15 13.60 -0.07
C THR A 58 -2.26 13.82 -1.30
N SER A 59 -1.85 12.77 -2.01
CA SER A 59 -1.01 12.87 -3.23
C SER A 59 -1.79 12.85 -4.55
N HIS A 60 -3.12 12.68 -4.53
CA HIS A 60 -3.98 12.62 -5.72
C HIS A 60 -4.93 13.81 -5.74
N TYR A 61 -4.38 14.98 -6.08
CA TYR A 61 -5.05 16.26 -5.86
C TYR A 61 -6.47 16.40 -6.42
N PHE A 62 -6.81 16.01 -7.65
CA PHE A 62 -8.22 16.14 -8.07
C PHE A 62 -9.15 15.25 -7.23
N SER A 63 -8.79 13.97 -7.04
CA SER A 63 -9.58 13.05 -6.22
C SER A 63 -9.72 13.55 -4.78
N ARG A 64 -8.68 14.15 -4.20
CA ARG A 64 -8.70 14.72 -2.84
C ARG A 64 -9.54 15.99 -2.76
N MET A 65 -9.31 16.96 -3.64
CA MET A 65 -9.92 18.30 -3.58
C MET A 65 -11.43 18.26 -3.85
N TYR A 66 -11.91 17.28 -4.62
CA TYR A 66 -13.33 17.11 -4.93
C TYR A 66 -13.99 15.95 -4.18
N ASN A 67 -13.35 15.40 -3.13
CA ASN A 67 -14.00 14.44 -2.24
C ASN A 67 -14.87 15.17 -1.21
N THR A 68 -15.96 15.78 -1.68
CA THR A 68 -16.81 16.70 -0.91
C THR A 68 -18.28 16.54 -1.28
N GLY A 69 -19.17 16.76 -0.32
CA GLY A 69 -20.61 16.74 -0.50
C GLY A 69 -21.11 15.44 -1.16
N ARG A 70 -21.85 15.55 -2.26
CA ARG A 70 -22.38 14.41 -3.04
C ARG A 70 -21.30 13.58 -3.73
N MET A 71 -20.11 14.14 -3.92
CA MET A 71 -18.95 13.47 -4.50
C MET A 71 -18.04 12.84 -3.43
N TRP A 72 -18.42 12.93 -2.16
CA TRP A 72 -17.68 12.37 -1.04
C TRP A 72 -17.78 10.85 -1.00
N ARG A 73 -16.67 10.23 -0.67
CA ARG A 73 -16.53 8.80 -0.44
C ARG A 73 -15.52 8.55 0.67
N LEU A 74 -15.86 7.63 1.56
CA LEU A 74 -14.92 6.95 2.44
C LEU A 74 -14.50 5.61 1.82
N ARG A 75 -13.24 5.51 1.37
CA ARG A 75 -12.79 4.37 0.55
C ARG A 75 -12.84 3.03 1.27
N ASN A 76 -12.51 3.04 2.56
CA ASN A 76 -12.28 1.83 3.36
C ASN A 76 -13.47 1.46 4.24
N ASP A 77 -14.64 2.01 3.96
CA ASP A 77 -15.87 1.69 4.67
C ASP A 77 -16.79 0.84 3.79
N PRO A 78 -16.90 -0.48 4.08
CA PRO A 78 -17.78 -1.38 3.33
C PRO A 78 -19.25 -0.96 3.40
N ALA A 79 -19.68 -0.32 4.50
CA ALA A 79 -21.08 0.08 4.69
C ALA A 79 -21.50 1.18 3.72
N THR A 80 -20.55 1.96 3.23
CA THR A 80 -20.79 3.08 2.30
C THR A 80 -20.28 2.79 0.90
N LYS A 81 -19.73 1.60 0.64
CA LYS A 81 -19.06 1.25 -0.61
C LYS A 81 -19.93 1.45 -1.86
N ALA A 82 -21.16 0.93 -1.86
CA ALA A 82 -22.06 1.02 -3.02
C ALA A 82 -22.38 2.49 -3.37
N ASP A 83 -22.83 3.26 -2.39
CA ASP A 83 -23.11 4.69 -2.55
C ASP A 83 -21.83 5.48 -2.91
N GLY A 84 -20.70 5.10 -2.31
CA GLY A 84 -19.40 5.75 -2.50
C GLY A 84 -18.79 5.48 -3.87
N ASP A 85 -19.07 4.32 -4.47
CA ASP A 85 -18.69 4.02 -5.85
C ASP A 85 -19.47 4.92 -6.83
N ILE A 86 -20.75 5.19 -6.58
CA ILE A 86 -21.57 6.16 -7.34
C ILE A 86 -21.03 7.59 -7.18
N ALA A 87 -20.74 8.02 -5.95
CA ALA A 87 -20.15 9.33 -5.69
C ALA A 87 -18.77 9.51 -6.37
N LYS A 88 -17.94 8.47 -6.36
CA LYS A 88 -16.66 8.46 -7.09
C LYS A 88 -16.87 8.56 -8.60
N ALA A 89 -17.87 7.88 -9.16
CA ALA A 89 -18.18 7.96 -10.58
C ALA A 89 -18.56 9.40 -10.95
N LEU A 90 -19.48 10.02 -10.21
CA LEU A 90 -19.86 11.43 -10.38
C LEU A 90 -18.64 12.36 -10.31
N ARG A 91 -17.79 12.19 -9.30
CA ARG A 91 -16.56 12.98 -9.13
C ARG A 91 -15.60 12.85 -10.31
N ASN A 92 -15.42 11.64 -10.84
CA ASN A 92 -14.55 11.41 -12.00
C ASN A 92 -15.07 12.13 -13.25
N VAL A 93 -16.39 12.15 -13.47
CA VAL A 93 -17.01 12.89 -14.56
C VAL A 93 -16.88 14.39 -14.34
N PHE A 94 -17.12 14.87 -13.12
CA PHE A 94 -16.94 16.28 -12.74
C PHE A 94 -15.52 16.77 -13.06
N ILE A 95 -14.50 16.03 -12.61
CA ILE A 95 -13.10 16.37 -12.88
C ILE A 95 -12.82 16.32 -14.38
N ALA A 96 -13.36 15.33 -15.12
CA ALA A 96 -13.15 15.23 -16.56
C ALA A 96 -13.78 16.40 -17.34
N ARG A 97 -14.90 16.94 -16.87
CA ARG A 97 -15.64 18.02 -17.54
C ARG A 97 -15.11 19.41 -17.19
N HIS A 98 -14.77 19.64 -15.92
CA HIS A 98 -14.50 20.98 -15.41
C HIS A 98 -13.03 21.25 -15.10
N CYS A 99 -12.21 20.21 -14.90
CA CYS A 99 -10.79 20.38 -14.62
C CYS A 99 -9.94 20.07 -15.85
N ALA A 100 -8.73 20.64 -15.86
CA ALA A 100 -7.81 20.48 -16.97
C ALA A 100 -6.37 20.32 -16.49
N ALA A 101 -5.48 19.93 -17.40
CA ALA A 101 -4.06 19.87 -17.14
C ALA A 101 -3.26 20.44 -18.31
N VAL A 102 -2.04 20.89 -18.01
CA VAL A 102 -1.01 21.21 -18.99
C VAL A 102 0.21 20.35 -18.74
N TRP A 103 0.99 20.06 -19.77
CA TRP A 103 2.22 19.31 -19.63
C TRP A 103 3.26 19.81 -20.62
N VAL A 104 4.52 19.76 -20.19
CA VAL A 104 5.70 20.13 -20.96
C VAL A 104 6.59 18.91 -20.99
N PRO A 105 6.63 18.18 -22.12
CA PRO A 105 7.55 17.07 -22.30
C PRO A 105 9.00 17.53 -22.16
N LEU A 106 9.79 16.74 -21.45
CA LEU A 106 11.23 16.94 -21.28
C LEU A 106 11.97 15.69 -21.76
N PRO A 107 13.19 15.83 -22.31
CA PRO A 107 14.02 14.68 -22.67
C PRO A 107 14.29 13.78 -21.46
N ASP A 108 14.40 12.46 -21.66
CA ASP A 108 14.64 11.51 -20.57
C ASP A 108 15.94 11.76 -19.78
N ARG A 109 16.92 12.40 -20.42
CA ARG A 109 18.20 12.81 -19.82
C ARG A 109 18.11 14.08 -18.97
N ALA A 110 16.96 14.75 -18.94
CA ALA A 110 16.79 15.98 -18.18
C ALA A 110 16.66 15.68 -16.68
N ASP A 111 17.18 16.57 -15.85
CA ASP A 111 16.93 16.56 -14.40
C ASP A 111 15.51 17.08 -14.11
N ILE A 112 14.52 16.24 -14.36
CA ILE A 112 13.10 16.59 -14.20
C ILE A 112 12.79 17.03 -12.77
N ALA A 113 13.39 16.39 -11.76
CA ALA A 113 13.18 16.72 -10.36
C ALA A 113 13.78 18.08 -10.00
N GLY A 114 15.00 18.37 -10.46
CA GLY A 114 15.62 19.69 -10.26
C GLY A 114 14.87 20.81 -10.97
N ILE A 115 14.31 20.56 -12.17
CA ILE A 115 13.50 21.54 -12.88
C ILE A 115 12.16 21.76 -12.15
N GLU A 116 11.51 20.71 -11.66
CA GLU A 116 10.29 20.83 -10.85
C GLU A 116 10.50 21.74 -9.62
N ALA A 117 11.58 21.51 -8.87
CA ALA A 117 11.92 22.32 -7.70
C ALA A 117 12.11 23.80 -8.06
N GLN A 118 12.81 24.09 -9.16
CA GLN A 118 13.01 25.46 -9.65
C GLN A 118 11.70 26.10 -10.11
N VAL A 119 10.86 25.35 -10.82
CA VAL A 119 9.56 25.85 -11.31
C VAL A 119 8.62 26.16 -10.14
N ILE A 120 8.58 25.31 -9.10
CA ILE A 120 7.80 25.57 -7.89
C ILE A 120 8.33 26.81 -7.16
N ALA A 121 9.65 26.96 -7.02
CA ALA A 121 10.25 28.10 -6.34
C ALA A 121 9.94 29.46 -7.02
N LEU A 122 9.76 29.46 -8.35
CA LEU A 122 9.42 30.65 -9.14
C LEU A 122 7.90 30.87 -9.28
N ALA A 123 7.09 29.88 -8.95
CA ALA A 123 5.65 29.94 -9.17
C ALA A 123 4.97 30.80 -8.09
N PRO A 124 4.04 31.69 -8.49
CA PRO A 124 3.21 32.39 -7.52
C PRO A 124 2.40 31.45 -6.64
N GLN A 125 2.16 31.93 -5.44
CA GLN A 125 1.60 31.19 -4.33
C GLN A 125 0.23 30.54 -4.68
N ASP A 126 -0.61 31.23 -5.44
CA ASP A 126 -1.90 30.75 -5.93
C ASP A 126 -1.78 29.57 -6.92
N MET A 127 -0.70 29.51 -7.71
CA MET A 127 -0.44 28.44 -8.68
C MET A 127 0.05 27.14 -8.06
N ILE A 128 0.58 27.22 -6.85
CA ILE A 128 1.11 26.09 -6.08
C ILE A 128 0.26 25.86 -4.83
N ALA A 129 -0.98 26.35 -4.81
CA ALA A 129 -1.88 26.20 -3.68
C ALA A 129 -1.97 24.73 -3.24
N TRP A 130 -2.11 23.80 -4.19
CA TRP A 130 -2.18 22.37 -3.90
C TRP A 130 -0.82 21.73 -3.59
N ASN A 131 0.31 22.37 -3.91
CA ASN A 131 1.63 21.87 -3.51
C ASN A 131 1.92 22.06 -2.01
N ARG A 132 1.11 22.87 -1.30
CA ARG A 132 1.26 23.12 0.13
C ARG A 132 0.56 22.06 0.97
N ARG A 133 1.02 21.88 2.20
CA ARG A 133 0.42 20.96 3.18
C ARG A 133 -0.90 21.56 3.72
N GLY A 134 -1.85 20.69 4.10
CA GLY A 134 -3.07 21.10 4.79
C GLY A 134 -4.18 21.67 3.91
N MET A 135 -4.25 21.29 2.63
CA MET A 135 -5.35 21.73 1.76
C MET A 135 -6.65 21.02 2.13
N ASP A 136 -7.65 21.81 2.50
CA ASP A 136 -9.02 21.35 2.66
C ASP A 136 -9.63 21.06 1.29
N PRO A 137 -10.45 20.00 1.16
CA PRO A 137 -11.30 19.82 -0.01
C PRO A 137 -12.13 21.08 -0.27
N TYR A 138 -12.50 21.33 -1.51
CA TYR A 138 -13.42 22.41 -1.80
C TYR A 138 -14.76 22.18 -1.11
N GLU A 139 -15.48 23.26 -0.83
CA GLU A 139 -16.93 23.16 -0.74
C GLU A 139 -17.47 22.62 -2.08
N GLU A 140 -18.51 21.81 -2.02
CA GLU A 140 -19.12 21.25 -3.23
C GLU A 140 -19.55 22.37 -4.19
N PRO A 141 -19.12 22.37 -5.46
CA PRO A 141 -19.62 23.29 -6.48
C PRO A 141 -21.06 22.92 -6.90
N THR A 142 -22.01 23.13 -5.98
CA THR A 142 -23.39 22.60 -6.04
C THR A 142 -24.06 22.83 -7.39
N ALA A 143 -23.97 24.04 -7.96
CA ALA A 143 -24.58 24.36 -9.26
C ALA A 143 -24.02 23.54 -10.43
N LEU A 144 -22.70 23.28 -10.43
CA LEU A 144 -22.06 22.45 -11.46
C LEU A 144 -22.39 20.97 -11.25
N VAL A 145 -22.49 20.53 -9.99
CA VAL A 145 -22.87 19.16 -9.65
C VAL A 145 -24.33 18.89 -10.00
N ASP A 146 -25.24 19.85 -9.75
CA ASP A 146 -26.66 19.76 -10.13
C ASP A 146 -26.81 19.61 -11.64
N ALA A 147 -26.19 20.51 -12.42
CA ALA A 147 -26.21 20.44 -13.87
C ALA A 147 -25.65 19.12 -14.40
N LEU A 148 -24.60 18.58 -13.75
CA LEU A 148 -24.01 17.31 -14.15
C LEU A 148 -24.91 16.11 -13.82
N ILE A 149 -25.58 16.12 -12.67
CA ILE A 149 -26.54 15.08 -12.28
C ILE A 149 -27.77 15.08 -13.21
N GLU A 150 -28.19 16.26 -13.68
CA GLU A 150 -29.23 16.39 -14.71
C GLU A 150 -28.75 15.84 -16.07
N GLU A 151 -27.55 16.22 -16.51
CA GLU A 151 -26.97 15.75 -17.78
C GLU A 151 -26.77 14.23 -17.82
N LEU A 152 -26.34 13.63 -16.71
CA LEU A 152 -26.10 12.19 -16.61
C LEU A 152 -27.37 11.35 -16.51
N ASP A 153 -28.55 11.99 -16.42
CA ASP A 153 -29.85 11.34 -16.28
C ASP A 153 -29.87 10.23 -15.20
N LEU A 154 -29.25 10.52 -14.05
CA LEU A 154 -29.09 9.53 -12.99
C LEU A 154 -30.45 9.03 -12.48
N SER A 155 -30.54 7.73 -12.21
CA SER A 155 -31.75 7.09 -11.70
C SER A 155 -32.14 7.64 -10.32
N PRO A 156 -33.41 7.49 -9.89
CA PRO A 156 -33.84 7.85 -8.55
C PRO A 156 -33.00 7.17 -7.45
N PHE A 157 -32.55 5.94 -7.69
CA PHE A 157 -31.67 5.19 -6.79
C PHE A 157 -30.30 5.87 -6.63
N GLU A 158 -29.65 6.23 -7.75
CA GLU A 158 -28.36 6.90 -7.73
C GLU A 158 -28.45 8.29 -7.11
N ARG A 159 -29.50 9.06 -7.42
CA ARG A 159 -29.75 10.36 -6.77
C ARG A 159 -29.93 10.22 -5.26
N ALA A 160 -30.65 9.19 -4.80
CA ALA A 160 -30.79 8.90 -3.38
C ALA A 160 -29.46 8.50 -2.74
N ALA A 161 -28.63 7.72 -3.43
CA ALA A 161 -27.28 7.37 -2.98
C ALA A 161 -26.38 8.59 -2.80
N LEU A 162 -26.39 9.52 -3.76
CA LEU A 162 -25.68 10.79 -3.67
C LEU A 162 -26.21 11.66 -2.52
N GLY A 163 -27.53 11.67 -2.31
CA GLY A 163 -28.15 12.35 -1.16
C GLY A 163 -27.67 11.80 0.19
N ARG A 164 -27.53 10.47 0.31
CA ARG A 164 -26.92 9.84 1.50
C ARG A 164 -25.45 10.23 1.66
N GLN A 165 -24.69 10.32 0.56
CA GLN A 165 -23.29 10.77 0.63
C GLN A 165 -23.14 12.25 1.02
N LEU A 166 -24.07 13.12 0.62
CA LEU A 166 -24.11 14.49 1.10
C LEU A 166 -24.32 14.56 2.62
N ALA A 167 -25.25 13.76 3.15
CA ALA A 167 -25.48 13.69 4.60
C ALA A 167 -24.22 13.19 5.33
N ARG A 168 -23.62 12.09 4.85
CA ARG A 168 -22.38 11.55 5.41
C ARG A 168 -21.20 12.49 5.27
N SER A 169 -21.10 13.25 4.18
CA SER A 169 -20.05 14.27 4.03
C SER A 169 -20.21 15.38 5.05
N ARG A 170 -21.44 15.74 5.44
CA ARG A 170 -21.68 16.73 6.49
C ARG A 170 -21.39 16.15 7.88
N GLU A 171 -21.74 14.90 8.12
CA GLU A 171 -21.37 14.16 9.33
C GLU A 171 -19.85 13.97 9.42
N ASP A 172 -19.16 13.70 8.32
CA ASP A 172 -17.71 13.59 8.22
C ASP A 172 -17.07 14.96 8.41
N VAL A 173 -17.63 16.05 7.89
CA VAL A 173 -17.16 17.42 8.15
C VAL A 173 -17.51 17.91 9.56
N GLN A 174 -18.55 17.38 10.20
CA GLN A 174 -18.88 17.66 11.61
C GLN A 174 -18.02 16.82 12.55
N ALA A 175 -17.81 15.56 12.21
CA ALA A 175 -16.86 14.66 12.86
C ALA A 175 -15.42 15.10 12.58
N ALA A 176 -15.12 15.77 11.47
CA ALA A 176 -13.83 16.36 11.12
C ALA A 176 -13.83 17.89 11.24
N GLY A 177 -14.83 18.45 11.94
CA GLY A 177 -14.73 19.80 12.49
C GLY A 177 -13.55 19.83 13.46
N PRO A 178 -13.35 20.89 14.25
CA PRO A 178 -12.57 20.68 15.46
C PRO A 178 -13.31 19.59 16.24
N ARG A 179 -12.87 18.32 16.10
CA ARG A 179 -13.10 17.31 17.09
C ARG A 179 -12.63 18.01 18.34
N ASP A 180 -13.48 18.03 19.36
CA ASP A 180 -12.98 17.95 20.71
C ASP A 180 -12.14 16.66 20.79
N VAL A 181 -10.94 16.65 20.19
CA VAL A 181 -9.74 16.40 20.96
C VAL A 181 -9.95 17.36 22.09
N ALA A 182 -10.41 16.84 23.23
CA ALA A 182 -10.51 17.64 24.43
C ALA A 182 -9.25 18.49 24.43
N SER A 183 -9.45 19.80 24.33
CA SER A 183 -8.40 20.78 24.53
C SER A 183 -7.97 20.58 25.98
N THR A 184 -7.18 19.55 26.25
CA THR A 184 -6.24 19.51 27.35
C THR A 184 -5.08 20.37 26.91
N SER A 185 -5.38 21.67 26.83
CA SER A 185 -4.42 22.71 27.12
C SER A 185 -3.70 22.31 28.42
N GLY A 186 -2.49 21.78 28.28
CA GLY A 186 -1.46 21.73 29.32
C GLY A 186 -1.51 20.61 30.37
N ALA A 187 -2.44 19.64 30.32
CA ALA A 187 -2.50 18.57 31.33
C ALA A 187 -2.48 17.16 30.72
N LEU A 188 -1.46 16.39 31.08
CA LEU A 188 -1.33 14.98 30.73
C LEU A 188 -2.56 14.17 31.24
N PRO A 189 -3.31 13.47 30.37
CA PRO A 189 -4.46 12.70 30.80
C PRO A 189 -4.04 11.59 31.75
N LYS A 190 -4.83 11.34 32.81
CA LYS A 190 -4.55 10.24 33.73
C LYS A 190 -4.70 8.90 33.01
N LEU A 191 -3.77 7.98 33.26
CA LEU A 191 -3.93 6.59 32.84
C LEU A 191 -5.16 6.00 33.57
N PRO A 192 -5.97 5.15 32.92
CA PRO A 192 -7.10 4.50 33.57
C PRO A 192 -6.69 3.73 34.83
N ASP A 193 -7.56 3.69 35.84
CA ASP A 193 -7.35 2.95 37.08
C ASP A 193 -7.97 1.55 36.97
N GLY A 194 -7.19 0.49 37.20
CA GLY A 194 -7.72 -0.87 37.21
C GLY A 194 -6.66 -1.93 37.47
N PRO A 195 -7.04 -3.15 37.90
CA PRO A 195 -6.10 -4.25 37.93
C PRO A 195 -5.87 -4.75 36.50
N PHE A 196 -4.98 -4.12 35.74
CA PHE A 196 -4.71 -4.55 34.36
C PHE A 196 -3.93 -5.87 34.32
N GLY A 197 -4.35 -6.77 33.41
CA GLY A 197 -3.65 -8.02 33.12
C GLY A 197 -2.35 -7.75 32.35
N PHE A 198 -2.45 -6.94 31.28
CA PHE A 198 -1.33 -6.48 30.48
C PHE A 198 -1.67 -5.17 29.76
N PHE A 199 -0.67 -4.58 29.11
CA PHE A 199 -0.82 -3.40 28.27
C PHE A 199 -0.35 -3.70 26.84
N ALA A 200 -0.86 -2.98 25.85
CA ALA A 200 -0.20 -2.81 24.57
C ALA A 200 0.11 -1.33 24.33
N LEU A 201 1.27 -1.05 23.74
CA LEU A 201 1.81 0.29 23.53
C LEU A 201 2.23 0.44 22.07
N ASP A 202 1.84 1.55 21.48
CA ASP A 202 2.21 1.97 20.13
C ASP A 202 2.58 3.46 20.13
N VAL A 203 3.56 3.86 19.30
CA VAL A 203 3.99 5.25 19.21
C VAL A 203 4.10 5.73 17.77
N GLU A 204 3.74 6.99 17.57
CA GLU A 204 4.01 7.72 16.33
C GLU A 204 5.24 8.62 16.48
N THR A 205 5.97 8.82 15.38
CA THR A 205 7.17 9.67 15.34
C THR A 205 7.03 10.78 14.32
N ALA A 206 7.49 11.99 14.63
CA ALA A 206 7.40 13.15 13.75
C ALA A 206 8.27 13.02 12.50
N ASN A 207 9.43 12.35 12.61
CA ASN A 207 10.40 12.20 11.54
C ASN A 207 11.28 10.94 11.71
N HIS A 208 12.32 10.80 10.88
CA HIS A 208 13.21 9.63 10.87
C HIS A 208 14.02 9.42 12.17
N ASP A 209 14.07 10.41 13.06
CA ASP A 209 14.61 10.25 14.40
C ASP A 209 13.63 9.50 15.30
N ARG A 210 14.06 8.36 15.82
CA ARG A 210 13.26 7.51 16.71
C ARG A 210 12.90 8.20 18.04
N ALA A 211 13.67 9.20 18.46
CA ALA A 211 13.37 9.98 19.66
C ALA A 211 12.24 11.01 19.44
N SER A 212 11.84 11.26 18.19
CA SER A 212 10.84 12.29 17.84
C SER A 212 9.39 11.85 18.05
N ILE A 213 9.10 11.16 19.16
CA ILE A 213 7.76 10.65 19.47
C ILE A 213 6.76 11.82 19.54
N CYS A 214 5.69 11.76 18.75
CA CYS A 214 4.66 12.80 18.69
C CYS A 214 3.27 12.33 19.15
N GLN A 215 3.11 11.03 19.39
CA GLN A 215 1.92 10.46 20.02
C GLN A 215 2.28 9.15 20.71
N VAL A 216 1.59 8.85 21.81
CA VAL A 216 1.65 7.56 22.48
C VAL A 216 0.22 7.06 22.69
N GLY A 217 -0.01 5.81 22.30
CA GLY A 217 -1.25 5.08 22.52
C GLY A 217 -1.01 3.86 23.40
N ILE A 218 -1.91 3.65 24.36
CA ILE A 218 -1.89 2.52 25.30
C ILE A 218 -3.26 1.85 25.30
N ALA A 219 -3.28 0.54 25.10
CA ALA A 219 -4.43 -0.30 25.40
C ALA A 219 -4.20 -0.98 26.75
N CYS A 220 -5.08 -0.69 27.70
CA CYS A 220 -5.09 -1.24 29.06
C CYS A 220 -6.09 -2.38 29.10
N VAL A 221 -5.60 -3.61 29.27
CA VAL A 221 -6.43 -4.82 29.22
C VAL A 221 -6.78 -5.27 30.63
N LEU A 222 -8.07 -5.32 30.93
CA LEU A 222 -8.60 -5.80 32.21
C LEU A 222 -8.59 -7.34 32.26
N PRO A 223 -8.72 -7.95 33.46
CA PRO A 223 -8.72 -9.40 33.62
C PRO A 223 -9.95 -10.10 33.04
N ASP A 224 -10.99 -9.33 32.70
CA ASP A 224 -12.21 -9.77 32.02
C ASP A 224 -12.18 -9.49 30.50
N ASP A 225 -10.97 -9.31 29.95
CA ASP A 225 -10.66 -9.07 28.54
C ASP A 225 -11.20 -7.75 27.96
N ARG A 226 -11.79 -6.88 28.79
CA ARG A 226 -12.15 -5.52 28.36
C ARG A 226 -10.90 -4.69 28.09
N ILE A 227 -10.93 -3.88 27.03
CA ILE A 227 -9.84 -2.97 26.66
C ILE A 227 -10.29 -1.52 26.85
N GLU A 228 -9.51 -0.78 27.65
CA GLU A 228 -9.59 0.67 27.77
C GLU A 228 -8.40 1.31 27.06
N THR A 229 -8.63 2.36 26.27
CA THR A 229 -7.56 3.02 25.50
C THR A 229 -7.23 4.37 26.08
N TRP A 230 -5.95 4.65 26.23
CA TRP A 230 -5.40 5.94 26.61
C TRP A 230 -4.50 6.44 25.48
N VAL A 231 -4.64 7.70 25.10
CA VAL A 231 -3.87 8.31 24.02
C VAL A 231 -3.46 9.71 24.43
N THR A 232 -2.25 10.12 24.11
CA THR A 232 -1.83 11.51 24.25
C THR A 232 -0.91 11.94 23.11
N LEU A 233 -1.03 13.21 22.72
CA LEU A 233 -0.04 13.87 21.88
C LEU A 233 1.20 14.18 22.70
N VAL A 234 2.35 14.22 22.04
CA VAL A 234 3.63 14.50 22.68
C VAL A 234 4.33 15.60 21.89
N ASP A 235 4.90 16.59 22.59
CA ASP A 235 5.83 17.52 21.95
C ASP A 235 7.21 16.83 21.82
N PRO A 236 7.66 16.50 20.58
CA PRO A 236 8.94 15.86 20.35
C PRO A 236 10.14 16.81 20.49
N GLY A 237 9.92 18.11 20.74
CA GLY A 237 10.97 19.11 20.86
C GLY A 237 11.75 19.34 19.56
N THR A 238 11.13 19.08 18.41
CA THR A 238 11.76 19.20 17.09
C THR A 238 10.91 19.93 16.06
N ASP A 239 11.58 20.72 15.25
CA ASP A 239 10.98 21.49 14.16
C ASP A 239 10.83 20.67 12.87
N ARG A 240 11.49 19.52 12.80
CA ARG A 240 11.54 18.67 11.61
C ARG A 240 10.34 17.72 11.59
N TRP A 241 9.48 17.87 10.58
CA TRP A 241 8.25 17.08 10.46
C TRP A 241 8.08 16.43 9.08
N VAL A 242 8.12 15.10 9.04
CA VAL A 242 8.13 14.29 7.80
C VAL A 242 6.91 13.35 7.73
N PHE A 243 6.45 12.81 8.86
CA PHE A 243 5.50 11.68 8.86
C PHE A 243 4.02 12.05 9.04
N SER A 244 3.63 13.33 8.98
CA SER A 244 2.19 13.72 8.97
C SER A 244 1.35 12.97 7.94
N GLY A 245 1.92 12.57 6.80
CA GLY A 245 1.21 11.80 5.78
C GLY A 245 0.95 10.34 6.14
N LEU A 246 1.61 9.81 7.19
CA LEU A 246 1.47 8.46 7.69
C LEU A 246 0.36 8.36 8.73
N HIS A 247 0.39 9.24 9.73
CA HIS A 247 -0.46 9.16 10.93
C HIS A 247 -1.35 10.42 11.14
N GLY A 248 -1.32 11.40 10.22
CA GLY A 248 -2.19 12.59 10.28
C GLY A 248 -1.76 13.69 11.26
N ILE A 249 -0.87 13.39 12.22
CA ILE A 249 -0.40 14.36 13.23
C ILE A 249 0.50 15.41 12.61
N THR A 250 0.20 16.68 12.89
CA THR A 250 0.96 17.84 12.40
C THR A 250 1.71 18.53 13.54
N ARG A 251 2.71 19.34 13.19
CA ARG A 251 3.48 20.13 14.16
C ARG A 251 2.59 21.04 15.00
N ASP A 252 1.56 21.62 14.40
CA ASP A 252 0.67 22.56 15.10
C ASP A 252 -0.21 21.85 16.14
N MET A 253 -0.49 20.54 15.95
CA MET A 253 -1.29 19.74 16.89
C MET A 253 -0.56 19.45 18.21
N VAL A 254 0.78 19.41 18.20
CA VAL A 254 1.58 19.09 19.39
C VAL A 254 2.02 20.34 20.16
N VAL A 255 1.64 21.54 19.71
CA VAL A 255 1.95 22.78 20.42
C VAL A 255 1.25 22.78 21.78
N GLY A 256 2.03 22.83 22.85
CA GLY A 256 1.51 22.79 24.23
C GLY A 256 1.11 21.38 24.70
N ALA A 257 1.44 20.34 23.92
CA ALA A 257 1.36 18.96 24.36
C ALA A 257 2.45 18.67 25.42
N PRO A 258 2.27 17.66 26.28
CA PRO A 258 3.29 17.25 27.24
C PRO A 258 4.57 16.80 26.54
N THR A 259 5.70 17.02 27.21
CA THR A 259 6.99 16.49 26.77
C THR A 259 7.02 14.97 26.93
N ILE A 260 7.88 14.31 26.15
CA ILE A 260 8.08 12.87 26.29
C ILE A 260 8.56 12.47 27.70
N GLY A 261 9.25 13.37 28.43
CA GLY A 261 9.65 13.12 29.82
C GLY A 261 8.47 12.98 30.76
N GLU A 262 7.50 13.90 30.67
CA GLU A 262 6.28 13.87 31.49
C GLU A 262 5.43 12.62 31.19
N VAL A 263 5.33 12.24 29.91
CA VAL A 263 4.63 11.03 29.48
C VAL A 263 5.31 9.78 30.04
N LEU A 264 6.64 9.69 29.94
CA LEU A 264 7.39 8.54 30.47
C LEU A 264 7.25 8.42 32.00
N ASP A 265 7.26 9.52 32.75
CA ASP A 265 7.08 9.47 34.20
C ASP A 265 5.71 8.91 34.60
N LEU A 266 4.65 9.28 33.88
CA LEU A 266 3.31 8.70 34.08
C LEU A 266 3.28 7.20 33.75
N LEU A 267 3.80 6.83 32.59
CA LEU A 267 3.75 5.44 32.10
C LEU A 267 4.66 4.50 32.89
N GLU A 268 5.82 4.98 33.36
CA GLU A 268 6.76 4.17 34.14
C GLU A 268 6.10 3.65 35.42
N ALA A 269 5.34 4.50 36.11
CA ALA A 269 4.54 4.09 37.26
C ALA A 269 3.33 3.23 36.87
N GLY A 270 2.60 3.61 35.82
CA GLY A 270 1.34 2.96 35.44
C GLY A 270 1.49 1.55 34.87
N LEU A 271 2.57 1.29 34.12
CA LEU A 271 2.80 0.01 33.44
C LEU A 271 3.69 -0.97 34.25
N ALA A 272 4.17 -0.54 35.43
CA ALA A 272 5.11 -1.31 36.23
C ALA A 272 4.57 -2.70 36.60
N GLY A 273 5.43 -3.72 36.50
CA GLY A 273 5.13 -5.08 36.93
C GLY A 273 4.16 -5.87 36.02
N ARG A 274 3.73 -5.30 34.88
CA ARG A 274 2.86 -5.96 33.91
C ARG A 274 3.55 -6.15 32.56
N PRO A 275 3.14 -7.15 31.75
CA PRO A 275 3.61 -7.27 30.37
C PRO A 275 3.16 -6.06 29.54
N VAL A 276 4.07 -5.57 28.69
CA VAL A 276 3.79 -4.49 27.73
C VAL A 276 4.05 -5.01 26.33
N TYR A 277 2.99 -5.20 25.55
CA TYR A 277 3.06 -5.66 24.17
C TYR A 277 3.29 -4.51 23.20
N GLN A 278 4.18 -4.73 22.24
CA GLN A 278 4.34 -3.88 21.05
C GLN A 278 4.05 -4.72 19.79
N HIS A 279 3.69 -4.05 18.68
CA HIS A 279 3.44 -4.71 17.40
C HIS A 279 4.60 -4.54 16.41
N SER A 280 5.81 -4.84 16.88
CA SER A 280 7.08 -4.99 16.15
C SER A 280 8.19 -4.70 17.19
N GLY A 281 9.42 -4.43 16.77
CA GLY A 281 10.45 -3.90 17.67
C GLY A 281 10.59 -2.37 17.63
N PHE A 282 9.70 -1.68 16.92
CA PHE A 282 9.83 -0.25 16.67
C PHE A 282 9.58 0.59 17.93
N ASP A 283 8.49 0.31 18.64
CA ASP A 283 7.98 1.13 19.75
C ASP A 283 8.96 1.18 20.91
N ARG A 284 9.42 0.00 21.35
CA ARG A 284 10.49 -0.10 22.35
C ARG A 284 11.76 0.66 21.94
N SER A 285 12.12 0.58 20.67
CA SER A 285 13.31 1.27 20.15
C SER A 285 13.14 2.80 20.17
N ALA A 286 11.93 3.30 19.93
CA ALA A 286 11.59 4.72 20.04
C ALA A 286 11.58 5.18 21.51
N ILE A 287 10.93 4.44 22.42
CA ILE A 287 10.97 4.71 23.87
C ILE A 287 12.40 4.76 24.39
N ARG A 288 13.25 3.80 24.00
CA ARG A 288 14.66 3.78 24.38
C ARG A 288 15.43 4.98 23.82
N ALA A 289 15.17 5.37 22.57
CA ALA A 289 15.81 6.54 21.96
C ALA A 289 15.41 7.84 22.67
N ALA A 290 14.13 8.02 22.97
CA ALA A 290 13.63 9.16 23.72
C ALA A 290 14.14 9.18 25.18
N SER A 291 14.28 8.02 25.83
CA SER A 291 14.89 7.94 27.15
C SER A 291 16.36 8.40 27.13
N ALA A 292 17.09 8.02 26.08
CA ALA A 292 18.48 8.41 25.90
C ALA A 292 18.64 9.92 25.66
N THR A 293 17.73 10.60 24.94
CA THR A 293 17.77 12.06 24.77
C THR A 293 17.50 12.82 26.07
N LEU A 294 16.75 12.22 26.99
CA LEU A 294 16.55 12.73 28.36
C LEU A 294 17.69 12.38 29.32
N GLY A 295 18.71 11.62 28.89
CA GLY A 295 19.80 11.16 29.75
C GLY A 295 19.39 10.13 30.79
N ARG A 296 18.26 9.43 30.60
CA ARG A 296 17.76 8.40 31.52
C ARG A 296 17.82 7.00 30.89
N GLN A 297 17.74 5.98 31.74
CA GLN A 297 17.64 4.59 31.28
C GLN A 297 16.24 4.31 30.71
N GLU A 298 16.16 3.35 29.79
CA GLU A 298 14.89 2.82 29.30
C GLU A 298 14.05 2.29 30.49
N PRO A 299 12.73 2.57 30.54
CA PRO A 299 11.86 2.02 31.58
C PRO A 299 11.99 0.50 31.67
N GLY A 300 12.00 -0.03 32.90
CA GLY A 300 12.16 -1.46 33.20
C GLY A 300 10.95 -2.33 32.85
N TRP A 301 10.20 -2.01 31.79
CA TRP A 301 8.99 -2.73 31.40
C TRP A 301 9.29 -4.13 30.87
N ASN A 302 8.39 -5.07 31.16
CA ASN A 302 8.43 -6.42 30.62
C ASN A 302 7.88 -6.43 29.18
N TRP A 303 8.71 -6.01 28.23
CA TRP A 303 8.35 -5.95 26.82
C TRP A 303 8.08 -7.33 26.21
N GLN A 304 6.93 -7.46 25.57
CA GLN A 304 6.51 -8.61 24.78
C GLN A 304 6.19 -8.18 23.34
N ASN A 305 6.05 -9.14 22.43
CA ASN A 305 5.80 -8.84 21.02
C ASN A 305 4.57 -9.61 20.51
N SER A 306 3.51 -8.88 20.15
CA SER A 306 2.27 -9.48 19.66
C SER A 306 2.45 -10.18 18.32
N VAL A 307 3.47 -9.84 17.52
CA VAL A 307 3.80 -10.57 16.28
C VAL A 307 4.29 -11.99 16.59
N THR A 308 5.01 -12.18 17.69
CA THR A 308 5.44 -13.52 18.13
C THR A 308 4.23 -14.35 18.55
N VAL A 309 3.31 -13.74 19.30
CA VAL A 309 2.03 -14.36 19.70
C VAL A 309 1.20 -14.73 18.46
N ALA A 310 1.02 -13.78 17.54
CA ALA A 310 0.26 -13.97 16.31
C ALA A 310 0.85 -15.06 15.40
N ARG A 311 2.18 -15.18 15.34
CA ARG A 311 2.86 -16.24 14.58
C ARG A 311 2.61 -17.63 15.15
N ALA A 312 2.47 -17.74 16.47
CA ALA A 312 2.16 -18.99 17.13
C ALA A 312 0.67 -19.36 16.96
N ALA A 313 -0.22 -18.37 17.07
CA ALA A 313 -1.67 -18.58 16.97
C ALA A 313 -2.16 -18.81 15.53
N TRP A 314 -1.60 -18.08 14.55
CA TRP A 314 -2.02 -18.14 13.14
C TRP A 314 -0.83 -18.37 12.19
N PRO A 315 -0.14 -19.53 12.26
CA PRO A 315 1.02 -19.82 11.41
C PRO A 315 0.69 -19.81 9.90
N GLU A 316 -0.56 -20.03 9.52
CA GLU A 316 -1.08 -20.02 8.15
C GLU A 316 -0.95 -18.66 7.45
N LEU A 317 -0.89 -17.55 8.20
CA LEU A 317 -0.71 -16.21 7.62
C LEU A 317 0.71 -15.96 7.07
N LYS A 318 1.63 -16.92 7.24
CA LYS A 318 3.04 -16.82 6.81
C LYS A 318 3.20 -16.85 5.28
N GLY A 319 3.02 -15.68 4.66
CA GLY A 319 3.13 -15.47 3.21
C GLY A 319 1.83 -14.99 2.56
N ASN A 320 0.75 -14.85 3.34
CA ASN A 320 -0.57 -14.38 2.90
C ASN A 320 -0.91 -13.03 3.56
N GLY A 321 -0.10 -12.00 3.30
CA GLY A 321 -0.19 -10.70 3.98
C GLY A 321 0.66 -10.56 5.26
N GLY A 322 1.03 -11.69 5.87
CA GLY A 322 1.94 -11.73 7.04
C GLY A 322 1.24 -11.41 8.37
N HIS A 323 2.04 -11.20 9.42
CA HIS A 323 1.55 -10.92 10.77
C HIS A 323 1.65 -9.44 11.14
N GLY A 324 1.57 -8.54 10.15
CA GLY A 324 1.44 -7.11 10.42
C GLY A 324 0.01 -6.74 10.80
N LEU A 325 -0.18 -5.63 11.54
CA LEU A 325 -1.49 -5.21 12.03
C LEU A 325 -2.55 -5.15 10.94
N ALA A 326 -2.25 -4.59 9.76
CA ALA A 326 -3.23 -4.53 8.66
C ALA A 326 -3.75 -5.92 8.25
N SER A 327 -2.86 -6.92 8.16
CA SER A 327 -3.23 -8.29 7.81
C SER A 327 -4.00 -8.98 8.93
N LEU A 328 -3.61 -8.75 10.18
CA LEU A 328 -4.28 -9.34 11.35
C LEU A 328 -5.64 -8.69 11.61
N LYS A 329 -5.77 -7.37 11.43
CA LYS A 329 -7.05 -6.64 11.48
C LYS A 329 -8.05 -7.24 10.51
N GLN A 330 -7.62 -7.46 9.25
CA GLN A 330 -8.45 -8.11 8.24
C GLN A 330 -8.79 -9.57 8.61
N HIS A 331 -7.79 -10.37 8.97
CA HIS A 331 -7.98 -11.80 9.24
C HIS A 331 -8.87 -12.09 10.46
N LEU A 332 -8.75 -11.26 11.49
CA LEU A 332 -9.49 -11.41 12.74
C LEU A 332 -10.82 -10.63 12.75
N GLY A 333 -11.15 -9.97 11.63
CA GLY A 333 -12.36 -9.16 11.49
C GLY A 333 -12.38 -7.95 12.43
N LEU A 334 -11.22 -7.41 12.80
CA LEU A 334 -11.13 -6.27 13.70
C LEU A 334 -11.50 -5.00 12.93
N ARG A 335 -12.53 -4.30 13.38
CA ARG A 335 -12.98 -3.03 12.81
C ARG A 335 -12.49 -1.91 13.73
N PHE A 336 -11.74 -0.97 13.17
CA PHE A 336 -11.18 0.18 13.88
C PHE A 336 -11.31 1.44 13.01
N GLU A 337 -11.50 2.59 13.64
CA GLU A 337 -11.66 3.92 13.05
C GLU A 337 -10.34 4.72 13.04
N HIS A 338 -9.59 4.65 11.92
CA HIS A 338 -8.43 5.50 11.56
C HIS A 338 -7.10 5.27 12.33
N HIS A 339 -5.99 5.40 11.58
CA HIS A 339 -4.60 5.25 12.06
C HIS A 339 -4.21 6.26 13.17
N ASP A 340 -4.58 5.97 14.41
CA ASP A 340 -4.10 6.57 15.65
C ASP A 340 -3.36 5.48 16.45
N SER A 341 -2.23 5.82 17.08
CA SER A 341 -1.49 4.95 18.01
C SER A 341 -2.38 4.19 19.02
N GLY A 342 -3.49 4.78 19.49
CA GLY A 342 -4.45 4.13 20.37
C GLY A 342 -5.18 2.94 19.72
N GLU A 343 -5.49 3.05 18.43
CA GLU A 343 -6.13 1.97 17.68
C GLU A 343 -5.16 0.84 17.36
N ASP A 344 -3.91 1.17 17.05
CA ASP A 344 -2.88 0.18 16.77
C ASP A 344 -2.45 -0.54 18.06
N ALA A 345 -2.37 0.16 19.19
CA ALA A 345 -2.23 -0.44 20.51
C ALA A 345 -3.42 -1.35 20.85
N ARG A 346 -4.66 -0.90 20.62
CA ARG A 346 -5.87 -1.73 20.83
C ARG A 346 -5.86 -2.97 19.97
N ALA A 347 -5.51 -2.85 18.69
CA ALA A 347 -5.42 -3.97 17.77
C ALA A 347 -4.35 -4.98 18.18
N ALA A 348 -3.20 -4.51 18.68
CA ALA A 348 -2.16 -5.37 19.22
C ALA A 348 -2.62 -6.13 20.47
N ALA A 349 -3.36 -5.48 21.38
CA ALA A 349 -3.95 -6.13 22.54
C ALA A 349 -4.99 -7.20 22.15
N GLU A 350 -5.85 -6.86 21.20
CA GLU A 350 -6.91 -7.74 20.70
C GLU A 350 -6.34 -9.00 19.99
N VAL A 351 -5.20 -8.85 19.31
CA VAL A 351 -4.42 -9.98 18.74
C VAL A 351 -3.95 -10.93 19.85
N VAL A 352 -3.49 -10.41 20.99
CA VAL A 352 -3.07 -11.23 22.13
C VAL A 352 -4.27 -11.96 22.74
N LEU A 353 -5.36 -11.25 23.01
CA LEU A 353 -6.58 -11.84 23.58
C LEU A 353 -7.15 -12.97 22.71
N ARG A 354 -7.25 -12.76 21.39
CA ARG A 354 -7.74 -13.81 20.47
C ARG A 354 -6.82 -15.02 20.41
N ALA A 355 -5.51 -14.81 20.52
CA ALA A 355 -4.53 -15.89 20.56
C ALA A 355 -4.65 -16.71 21.86
N GLU A 356 -4.84 -16.05 23.01
CA GLU A 356 -5.03 -16.71 24.31
C GLU A 356 -6.38 -17.44 24.39
N GLY A 357 -7.44 -16.89 23.77
CA GLY A 357 -8.77 -17.50 23.69
C GLY A 357 -8.92 -18.63 22.65
N GLY A 358 -7.90 -18.90 21.84
CA GLY A 358 -7.91 -19.98 20.83
C GLY A 358 -8.85 -19.76 19.63
N ALA A 359 -9.17 -18.51 19.30
CA ALA A 359 -10.13 -18.19 18.23
C ALA A 359 -9.60 -18.56 16.82
N ARG A 360 -10.43 -19.26 16.02
CA ARG A 360 -10.19 -19.54 14.59
C ARG A 360 -10.81 -18.45 13.70
N ALA A 361 -10.18 -18.21 12.54
CA ALA A 361 -10.49 -17.16 11.57
C ALA A 361 -11.94 -17.16 11.05
N VAL A 362 -12.42 -15.99 10.62
CA VAL A 362 -13.68 -15.83 9.88
C VAL A 362 -13.40 -16.05 8.40
N VAL A 363 -14.07 -17.04 7.79
CA VAL A 363 -14.07 -17.26 6.33
C VAL A 363 -15.39 -16.70 5.79
N GLU A 364 -15.35 -15.57 5.09
CA GLU A 364 -16.50 -15.11 4.29
C GLU A 364 -16.29 -15.57 2.84
N ASP A 365 -17.08 -16.55 2.41
CA ASP A 365 -17.25 -16.93 1.00
C ASP A 365 -18.00 -15.81 0.27
N PHE A 366 -17.40 -15.27 -0.79
CA PHE A 366 -18.10 -14.42 -1.75
C PHE A 366 -18.27 -15.22 -3.05
N ASP A 367 -19.48 -15.72 -3.26
CA ASP A 367 -19.93 -16.30 -4.53
C ASP A 367 -19.86 -15.23 -5.63
N VAL A 368 -19.09 -15.53 -6.68
CA VAL A 368 -19.03 -14.73 -7.91
C VAL A 368 -20.26 -15.10 -8.74
N ILE A 369 -21.21 -14.18 -8.83
CA ILE A 369 -22.31 -14.22 -9.79
C ILE A 369 -21.78 -13.58 -11.08
N ASP A 370 -21.60 -14.39 -12.12
CA ASP A 370 -21.36 -13.93 -13.48
C ASP A 370 -22.67 -13.37 -14.08
N GLU A 371 -22.65 -12.11 -14.54
CA GLU A 371 -23.65 -11.56 -15.45
C GLU A 371 -23.00 -11.25 -16.82
N GLU A 372 -23.33 -12.07 -17.82
CA GLU A 372 -23.46 -11.66 -19.23
C GLU A 372 -24.66 -10.68 -19.32
N ASP A 373 -24.80 -9.69 -20.21
CA ASP A 373 -24.56 -9.62 -21.66
C ASP A 373 -24.86 -8.18 -22.13
N ALA A 374 -24.50 -7.86 -23.38
CA ALA A 374 -25.20 -6.98 -24.35
C ALA A 374 -24.29 -5.99 -25.10
N GLY A 375 -24.10 -6.20 -26.41
CA GLY A 375 -23.64 -5.10 -27.27
C GLY A 375 -23.17 -5.34 -28.71
N ASN A 376 -23.84 -6.23 -29.47
CA ASN A 376 -24.08 -6.10 -30.92
C ASN A 376 -23.04 -6.59 -31.97
N SER A 377 -23.57 -7.43 -32.87
CA SER A 377 -23.01 -8.14 -34.05
C SER A 377 -23.05 -7.26 -35.33
N PRO A 378 -22.85 -7.72 -36.61
CA PRO A 378 -22.46 -9.05 -37.15
C PRO A 378 -21.50 -9.01 -38.38
N ARG A 379 -20.96 -10.18 -38.79
CA ARG A 379 -21.23 -10.80 -40.12
C ARG A 379 -20.42 -12.08 -40.42
N ALA A 380 -21.21 -13.12 -40.71
CA ALA A 380 -21.06 -14.17 -41.74
C ALA A 380 -19.86 -15.14 -41.67
N ALA A 381 -20.13 -16.41 -41.34
CA ALA A 381 -20.46 -17.45 -42.33
C ALA A 381 -20.39 -18.84 -41.67
N THR A 382 -21.44 -19.61 -41.91
CA THR A 382 -21.70 -20.96 -41.42
C THR A 382 -20.93 -22.04 -42.20
N ASN A 383 -20.86 -23.21 -41.57
CA ASN A 383 -20.65 -24.57 -42.08
C ASN A 383 -19.20 -25.08 -42.15
N VAL A 384 -18.76 -25.99 -41.26
CA VAL A 384 -19.15 -27.40 -41.00
C VAL A 384 -18.47 -28.38 -41.97
N ARG A 385 -17.47 -29.12 -41.47
CA ARG A 385 -17.27 -30.60 -41.53
C ARG A 385 -15.80 -30.97 -41.22
N SER A 386 -15.58 -31.91 -40.28
CA SER A 386 -15.01 -33.25 -40.55
C SER A 386 -13.48 -33.20 -40.62
N GLU A 387 -12.64 -33.92 -39.87
CA GLU A 387 -12.73 -35.32 -39.47
C GLU A 387 -11.45 -35.72 -38.68
N LEU A 388 -11.57 -36.82 -37.91
CA LEU A 388 -10.59 -37.89 -37.66
C LEU A 388 -9.35 -37.68 -36.76
N SER A 389 -9.49 -38.24 -35.56
CA SER A 389 -8.77 -39.45 -35.11
C SER A 389 -7.26 -39.38 -34.87
N SER A 390 -6.90 -39.51 -33.58
CA SER A 390 -5.63 -40.09 -33.11
C SER A 390 -5.36 -41.48 -33.72
N PRO A 391 -4.13 -41.98 -33.57
CA PRO A 391 -3.97 -43.03 -32.55
C PRO A 391 -2.70 -42.91 -31.70
N LEU A 392 -2.84 -43.36 -30.45
CA LEU A 392 -1.76 -43.77 -29.55
C LEU A 392 -1.41 -45.24 -29.80
N ALA A 393 -0.12 -45.58 -29.85
CA ALA A 393 0.51 -46.81 -29.35
C ALA A 393 2.03 -46.67 -29.59
N ASP A 394 2.84 -46.42 -28.56
CA ASP A 394 3.46 -47.39 -27.65
C ASP A 394 4.80 -47.95 -28.19
N GLN A 395 5.90 -47.53 -27.55
CA GLN A 395 7.09 -48.31 -27.15
C GLN A 395 8.28 -47.40 -26.79
N THR A 396 8.66 -47.42 -25.51
CA THR A 396 9.96 -47.04 -24.91
C THR A 396 11.13 -47.94 -25.38
N PRO A 397 12.42 -47.67 -25.08
CA PRO A 397 13.09 -46.46 -24.57
C PRO A 397 14.39 -46.12 -25.36
N GLU A 398 15.12 -45.09 -24.90
CA GLU A 398 16.52 -44.74 -25.23
C GLU A 398 16.82 -44.02 -26.56
N ALA A 399 16.99 -42.70 -26.44
CA ALA A 399 18.11 -41.99 -27.07
C ALA A 399 18.39 -40.73 -26.25
N GLU A 400 19.36 -40.84 -25.32
CA GLU A 400 20.04 -39.70 -24.73
C GLU A 400 20.48 -38.74 -25.84
N THR A 401 19.84 -37.58 -25.91
CA THR A 401 20.20 -36.48 -26.80
C THR A 401 20.66 -35.34 -25.89
N PRO A 402 21.81 -34.71 -26.19
CA PRO A 402 22.77 -34.28 -25.17
C PRO A 402 22.22 -33.16 -24.31
N ILE A 403 22.41 -33.30 -23.00
CA ILE A 403 22.27 -32.21 -22.03
C ILE A 403 23.05 -31.01 -22.59
N ARG A 404 22.35 -29.96 -23.00
CA ARG A 404 23.01 -28.68 -23.23
C ARG A 404 23.50 -28.22 -21.86
N GLY A 405 24.81 -28.06 -21.77
CA GLY A 405 25.53 -27.95 -20.51
C GLY A 405 25.02 -26.85 -19.58
N LEU A 406 25.52 -26.90 -18.34
CA LEU A 406 25.30 -25.91 -17.30
C LEU A 406 25.22 -24.48 -17.85
N VAL A 407 24.05 -23.87 -17.73
CA VAL A 407 23.72 -22.51 -18.19
C VAL A 407 24.30 -21.48 -17.22
N GLY A 408 24.29 -21.81 -15.93
CA GLY A 408 25.03 -21.09 -14.91
C GLY A 408 24.57 -21.40 -13.49
N ARG A 409 25.07 -20.59 -12.56
CA ARG A 409 24.94 -20.82 -11.11
C ARG A 409 24.47 -19.55 -10.40
N SER A 410 23.73 -19.71 -9.32
CA SER A 410 23.33 -18.61 -8.43
C SER A 410 23.60 -19.00 -6.98
N VAL A 411 24.43 -18.22 -6.28
CA VAL A 411 24.62 -18.37 -4.82
C VAL A 411 23.42 -17.79 -4.09
N LEU A 412 22.83 -18.55 -3.18
CA LEU A 412 21.68 -18.12 -2.39
C LEU A 412 22.11 -17.25 -1.21
N THR A 413 21.50 -16.08 -1.09
CA THR A 413 21.62 -15.23 0.11
C THR A 413 20.44 -15.45 1.06
N GLN A 414 20.56 -15.03 2.31
CA GLN A 414 19.41 -15.05 3.23
C GLN A 414 18.23 -14.22 2.70
N GLY A 415 18.51 -13.11 1.99
CA GLY A 415 17.50 -12.31 1.32
C GLY A 415 16.77 -13.06 0.21
N ASN A 416 17.45 -13.96 -0.50
CA ASN A 416 16.84 -14.83 -1.52
C ASN A 416 15.84 -15.80 -0.89
N LEU A 417 16.21 -16.45 0.21
CA LEU A 417 15.34 -17.38 0.94
C LEU A 417 14.12 -16.65 1.51
N ASN A 418 14.33 -15.49 2.13
CA ASN A 418 13.26 -14.71 2.75
C ASN A 418 12.21 -14.22 1.74
N ASN A 419 12.64 -13.93 0.50
CA ASN A 419 11.77 -13.35 -0.54
C ASN A 419 11.41 -14.34 -1.67
N SER A 420 11.81 -15.61 -1.55
CA SER A 420 11.50 -16.69 -2.49
C SER A 420 11.87 -16.36 -3.94
N HIS A 421 13.12 -15.95 -4.16
CA HIS A 421 13.70 -15.75 -5.49
C HIS A 421 15.22 -16.01 -5.47
N PHE A 422 15.81 -16.33 -6.62
CA PHE A 422 17.27 -16.33 -6.80
C PHE A 422 17.65 -15.57 -8.07
N TYR A 423 18.88 -15.07 -8.13
CA TYR A 423 19.31 -14.15 -9.19
C TYR A 423 19.91 -14.91 -10.37
N LEU A 424 19.52 -14.53 -11.58
CA LEU A 424 20.05 -15.06 -12.85
C LEU A 424 21.19 -14.19 -13.41
N ARG A 425 21.84 -13.38 -12.55
CA ARG A 425 22.77 -12.31 -12.98
C ARG A 425 23.90 -12.82 -13.86
N ASP A 426 24.48 -13.95 -13.48
CA ASP A 426 25.71 -14.47 -14.08
C ASP A 426 25.43 -15.36 -15.31
N CYS A 427 24.17 -15.70 -15.56
CA CYS A 427 23.76 -16.56 -16.66
C CYS A 427 22.68 -15.97 -17.56
N ILE A 428 22.35 -14.68 -17.37
CA ILE A 428 21.27 -14.00 -18.12
C ILE A 428 21.51 -14.00 -19.63
N SER A 429 22.77 -13.90 -20.05
CA SER A 429 23.18 -13.90 -21.46
C SER A 429 23.06 -15.25 -22.14
N SER A 430 22.89 -16.32 -21.36
CA SER A 430 22.75 -17.69 -21.85
C SER A 430 21.30 -18.06 -22.19
N PHE A 431 20.33 -17.20 -21.88
CA PHE A 431 18.93 -17.39 -22.24
C PHE A 431 18.60 -16.77 -23.60
N PRO A 432 17.70 -17.38 -24.41
CA PRO A 432 17.22 -16.80 -25.67
C PRO A 432 16.61 -15.41 -25.45
N LYS A 433 16.86 -14.48 -26.38
CA LYS A 433 16.42 -13.07 -26.22
C LYS A 433 14.90 -12.94 -26.14
N GLU A 434 14.18 -13.83 -26.81
CA GLU A 434 12.72 -13.88 -26.85
C GLU A 434 12.07 -14.28 -25.51
N THR A 435 12.84 -14.76 -24.53
CA THR A 435 12.35 -15.09 -23.17
C THR A 435 12.66 -14.01 -22.14
N LEU A 436 13.31 -12.92 -22.55
CA LEU A 436 13.68 -11.79 -21.71
C LEU A 436 12.65 -10.66 -21.84
N GLY A 437 11.88 -10.41 -20.78
CA GLY A 437 10.85 -9.38 -20.70
C GLY A 437 11.25 -8.18 -19.83
N GLY A 438 10.44 -7.14 -19.85
CA GLY A 438 10.60 -5.94 -19.01
C GLY A 438 10.13 -6.14 -17.55
N GLY A 439 10.27 -5.09 -16.73
CA GLY A 439 10.08 -5.15 -15.27
C GLY A 439 8.66 -5.39 -14.76
N ASN A 440 7.66 -5.50 -15.64
CA ASN A 440 6.25 -5.71 -15.28
C ASN A 440 5.55 -6.71 -16.22
N ARG A 441 4.40 -7.25 -15.78
CA ARG A 441 3.64 -8.27 -16.53
C ARG A 441 3.16 -7.80 -17.91
N ALA A 442 2.89 -6.51 -18.08
CA ALA A 442 2.49 -5.96 -19.38
C ALA A 442 3.65 -5.93 -20.39
N SER A 443 4.89 -6.02 -19.91
CA SER A 443 6.12 -6.16 -20.70
C SER A 443 6.67 -7.60 -20.65
N ALA A 444 5.81 -8.61 -20.54
CA ALA A 444 6.24 -10.01 -20.57
C ALA A 444 6.98 -10.33 -21.88
N ALA A 445 7.92 -11.28 -21.82
CA ALA A 445 8.65 -11.71 -22.99
C ALA A 445 7.72 -12.34 -24.04
N ALA A 446 8.14 -12.35 -25.30
CA ALA A 446 7.37 -12.94 -26.40
C ALA A 446 7.21 -14.47 -26.26
N ARG A 447 8.07 -15.11 -25.48
CA ARG A 447 8.06 -16.55 -25.26
C ARG A 447 8.35 -16.91 -23.81
N THR A 448 7.70 -17.96 -23.31
CA THR A 448 7.96 -18.53 -21.99
C THR A 448 8.93 -19.70 -22.08
N LEU A 449 9.52 -20.04 -20.93
CA LEU A 449 10.38 -21.17 -20.69
C LEU A 449 9.77 -22.07 -19.62
N THR A 450 10.06 -23.36 -19.76
CA THR A 450 9.61 -24.41 -18.85
C THR A 450 10.73 -24.74 -17.88
N ILE A 451 10.46 -24.62 -16.58
CA ILE A 451 11.41 -24.86 -15.51
C ILE A 451 11.03 -26.15 -14.78
N ASN A 452 11.87 -27.16 -14.93
CA ASN A 452 11.83 -28.38 -14.16
C ASN A 452 12.63 -28.18 -12.87
N TRP A 453 11.96 -28.17 -11.73
CA TRP A 453 12.57 -27.89 -10.43
C TRP A 453 12.39 -29.03 -9.41
N GLY A 454 11.77 -30.15 -9.84
CA GLY A 454 11.52 -31.32 -9.01
C GLY A 454 10.11 -31.38 -8.37
N GLY A 455 9.26 -30.38 -8.61
CA GLY A 455 7.86 -30.40 -8.18
C GLY A 455 6.94 -31.23 -9.08
N ALA A 456 5.68 -31.41 -8.64
CA ALA A 456 4.67 -32.21 -9.34
C ALA A 456 4.37 -31.73 -10.77
N LEU A 457 4.47 -30.42 -11.02
CA LEU A 457 4.35 -29.83 -12.35
C LEU A 457 5.52 -28.84 -12.61
N PRO A 458 6.06 -28.81 -13.84
CA PRO A 458 7.02 -27.79 -14.25
C PRO A 458 6.40 -26.38 -14.17
N ALA A 459 7.23 -25.38 -13.86
CA ALA A 459 6.80 -23.99 -13.89
C ALA A 459 6.95 -23.39 -15.29
N VAL A 460 5.99 -22.59 -15.73
CA VAL A 460 6.04 -21.89 -17.03
C VAL A 460 6.19 -20.40 -16.78
N THR A 461 7.29 -19.81 -17.26
CA THR A 461 7.61 -18.41 -16.92
C THR A 461 8.48 -17.72 -17.95
N ASP A 462 8.55 -16.39 -17.92
CA ASP A 462 9.56 -15.59 -18.62
C ASP A 462 10.55 -14.98 -17.61
N ILE A 463 11.56 -14.25 -18.09
CA ILE A 463 12.58 -13.63 -17.23
C ILE A 463 12.36 -12.12 -17.18
N ASP A 464 12.26 -11.57 -15.97
CA ASP A 464 12.29 -10.12 -15.76
C ASP A 464 13.74 -9.64 -15.89
N LEU A 465 14.08 -9.02 -17.01
CA LEU A 465 15.45 -8.58 -17.32
C LEU A 465 15.93 -7.44 -16.39
N THR A 466 15.00 -6.67 -15.83
CA THR A 466 15.33 -5.55 -14.92
C THR A 466 15.80 -6.10 -13.57
N LYS A 467 15.10 -7.11 -13.05
CA LYS A 467 15.41 -7.73 -11.76
C LYS A 467 16.34 -8.93 -11.87
N LYS A 468 16.52 -9.45 -13.09
CA LYS A 468 17.30 -10.64 -13.44
C LYS A 468 16.86 -11.86 -12.63
N ILE A 469 15.55 -12.12 -12.64
CA ILE A 469 14.91 -13.26 -11.95
C ILE A 469 13.82 -13.85 -12.85
N PHE A 470 13.41 -15.09 -12.60
CA PHE A 470 12.17 -15.62 -13.15
C PHE A 470 10.98 -14.79 -12.69
N ARG A 471 10.09 -14.41 -13.61
CA ARG A 471 8.96 -13.52 -13.30
C ARG A 471 7.94 -14.22 -12.40
N ASP A 472 7.56 -15.43 -12.79
CA ASP A 472 6.82 -16.31 -11.91
C ASP A 472 7.80 -17.07 -11.02
N ARG A 473 7.62 -16.83 -9.72
CA ARG A 473 8.45 -17.35 -8.64
C ARG A 473 7.64 -18.14 -7.61
N SER A 474 6.35 -18.40 -7.91
CA SER A 474 5.44 -19.15 -7.03
C SER A 474 6.03 -20.51 -6.62
N TRP A 475 6.76 -21.16 -7.54
CA TRP A 475 7.42 -22.44 -7.35
C TRP A 475 8.73 -22.39 -6.55
N VAL A 476 9.40 -21.23 -6.49
CA VAL A 476 10.75 -21.11 -5.92
C VAL A 476 10.76 -21.36 -4.41
N ARG A 477 9.67 -21.01 -3.72
CA ARG A 477 9.53 -21.28 -2.28
C ARG A 477 9.47 -22.77 -1.98
N SER A 478 8.70 -23.52 -2.77
CA SER A 478 8.61 -24.97 -2.65
C SER A 478 9.94 -25.63 -3.01
N PHE A 479 10.57 -25.20 -4.11
CA PHE A 479 11.91 -25.66 -4.48
C PHE A 479 12.92 -25.50 -3.34
N PHE A 480 12.94 -24.34 -2.66
CA PHE A 480 13.82 -24.12 -1.51
C PHE A 480 13.46 -25.00 -0.30
N ALA A 481 12.18 -25.17 -0.01
CA ALA A 481 11.72 -25.98 1.11
C ALA A 481 12.04 -27.47 0.89
N ASP A 482 11.71 -28.00 -0.29
CA ASP A 482 11.86 -29.41 -0.65
C ASP A 482 13.33 -29.83 -0.69
N ASN A 483 14.22 -28.90 -1.08
CA ASN A 483 15.66 -29.13 -1.10
C ASN A 483 16.36 -28.67 0.20
N GLY A 484 15.62 -28.13 1.18
CA GLY A 484 16.16 -27.62 2.44
C GLY A 484 17.25 -26.55 2.25
N ALA A 485 17.04 -25.62 1.33
CA ALA A 485 18.04 -24.63 0.90
C ALA A 485 18.49 -23.68 2.03
N ARG A 486 19.78 -23.37 2.06
CA ARG A 486 20.42 -22.48 3.05
C ARG A 486 21.17 -21.36 2.35
N ALA A 487 21.41 -20.27 3.08
CA ALA A 487 22.27 -19.20 2.57
C ALA A 487 23.68 -19.76 2.36
N GLY A 488 24.27 -19.48 1.19
CA GLY A 488 25.53 -20.06 0.74
C GLY A 488 25.36 -21.22 -0.24
N ASP A 489 24.21 -21.92 -0.25
CA ASP A 489 23.96 -22.99 -1.23
C ASP A 489 23.90 -22.43 -2.66
N ILE A 490 24.21 -23.27 -3.64
CA ILE A 490 24.28 -22.90 -5.05
C ILE A 490 23.08 -23.50 -5.77
N VAL A 491 22.36 -22.69 -6.52
CA VAL A 491 21.37 -23.16 -7.50
C VAL A 491 22.06 -23.30 -8.85
N GLU A 492 22.03 -24.50 -9.42
CA GLU A 492 22.51 -24.79 -10.77
C GLU A 492 21.34 -24.80 -11.76
N ILE A 493 21.57 -24.24 -12.94
CA ILE A 493 20.58 -24.16 -14.01
C ILE A 493 21.20 -24.83 -15.24
N SER A 494 20.51 -25.81 -15.81
CA SER A 494 20.98 -26.56 -16.99
C SER A 494 19.89 -26.59 -18.05
N GLU A 495 20.26 -26.48 -19.33
CA GLU A 495 19.30 -26.53 -20.44
C GLU A 495 19.08 -27.99 -20.85
N THR A 496 17.87 -28.51 -20.65
CA THR A 496 17.55 -29.92 -20.98
C THR A 496 16.99 -30.07 -22.39
N ALA A 497 16.36 -29.02 -22.92
CA ALA A 497 15.92 -28.89 -24.31
C ALA A 497 15.74 -27.39 -24.63
N PRO A 498 15.57 -26.99 -25.90
CA PRO A 498 15.29 -25.59 -26.23
C PRO A 498 14.10 -25.05 -25.42
N PHE A 499 14.33 -23.95 -24.69
CA PHE A 499 13.36 -23.31 -23.76
C PHE A 499 12.96 -24.14 -22.54
N CYS A 500 13.61 -25.27 -22.28
CA CYS A 500 13.38 -26.12 -21.11
C CYS A 500 14.65 -26.17 -20.25
N TYR A 501 14.49 -25.83 -18.97
CA TYR A 501 15.61 -25.73 -18.03
C TYR A 501 15.35 -26.58 -16.80
N GLN A 502 16.38 -27.29 -16.34
CA GLN A 502 16.40 -27.95 -15.06
C GLN A 502 17.07 -27.04 -14.03
N VAL A 503 16.47 -26.94 -12.85
CA VAL A 503 17.01 -26.23 -11.69
C VAL A 503 17.27 -27.24 -10.58
N THR A 504 18.49 -27.25 -10.04
CA THR A 504 18.91 -28.14 -8.95
C THR A 504 19.64 -27.35 -7.87
N LEU A 505 19.58 -27.84 -6.63
CA LEU A 505 20.33 -27.26 -5.52
C LEU A 505 21.60 -28.08 -5.26
N VAL A 506 22.74 -27.42 -5.25
CA VAL A 506 24.05 -27.98 -4.88
C VAL A 506 24.50 -27.34 -3.58
N ARG A 507 24.81 -28.19 -2.58
CA ARG A 507 25.28 -27.72 -1.28
C ARG A 507 26.67 -27.10 -1.40
N ALA A 508 26.90 -25.99 -0.73
CA ALA A 508 28.26 -25.51 -0.54
C ALA A 508 29.05 -26.57 0.24
N SER A 509 30.20 -26.99 -0.29
CA SER A 509 31.11 -27.88 0.43
C SER A 509 31.50 -27.21 1.75
N ALA A 510 31.37 -27.95 2.86
CA ALA A 510 31.65 -27.49 4.21
C ALA A 510 33.13 -27.14 4.41
#